data_AF-A0AAW0GQ79-F1
#
_entry.id   AF-A0AAW0GQ79-F1
#
_cell.length_a   1.000
_cell.length_b   1.000
_cell.length_c   1.000
_cell.angle_alpha   90.00
_cell.angle_beta   90.00
_cell.angle_gamma   90.00
#
_symmetry.space_group_name_H-M   'P 1'
#
loop_
_entity.id
_entity.type
_entity.pdbx_description
1 polymer ?
#
loop_
_entity_poly.entity_id
_entity_poly.type
_entity_poly.pdbx_seq_one_letter_code
_entity_poly.pdbx_strand_id
1 'polypeptide(L)'
;MSLVSAGVCLLGVTVVTAFCADWLVASIEETAERYHIPKAFIGLILLPIVANAAEHVTSVWMAMKDKMELTIAICVGSSIQIAAFVVPLLVIIGWITHHDLTLFFADFETIVLFVSVLLVNFLIQDGKSNYMEGLMLVTLYLVIALAFWVS
;
A
#
# COMPACT_ATOMS: atom_id res chain seq x y z
N MET A 1 -21.33 5.17 -19.44
CA MET A 1 -20.62 6.46 -19.54
C MET A 1 -20.03 6.58 -20.93
N SER A 2 -20.13 7.73 -21.59
CA SER A 2 -19.39 7.96 -22.84
C SER A 2 -17.88 8.03 -22.54
N LEU A 3 -17.03 7.62 -23.48
CA LEU A 3 -15.56 7.66 -23.32
C LEU A 3 -15.09 9.06 -22.90
N VAL A 4 -15.73 10.10 -23.46
CA VAL A 4 -15.46 11.51 -23.13
C VAL A 4 -15.81 11.82 -21.67
N SER A 5 -16.98 11.39 -21.18
CA SER A 5 -17.36 11.60 -19.77
C SER A 5 -16.43 10.87 -18.79
N ALA A 6 -15.97 9.66 -19.14
CA ALA A 6 -15.01 8.92 -18.33
C ALA A 6 -13.64 9.63 -18.31
N GLY A 7 -13.16 10.09 -19.48
CA GLY A 7 -11.89 10.81 -19.59
C GLY A 7 -11.89 12.14 -18.81
N VAL A 8 -12.98 12.92 -18.92
CA VAL A 8 -13.12 14.17 -18.16
C VAL A 8 -13.17 13.91 -16.66
N CYS A 9 -13.91 12.89 -16.21
CA CYS A 9 -13.96 12.52 -14.80
C CYS A 9 -12.59 12.09 -14.27
N LEU A 10 -11.87 11.24 -15.01
CA LEU A 10 -10.54 10.77 -14.63
C LEU A 10 -9.57 11.94 -14.48
N LEU A 11 -9.50 12.84 -15.46
CA LEU A 11 -8.64 14.02 -15.39
C LEU A 11 -9.00 14.92 -14.20
N GLY A 12 -10.30 15.16 -13.98
CA GLY A 12 -10.77 15.96 -12.86
C GLY A 12 -10.34 15.38 -11.50
N VAL A 13 -10.56 14.08 -11.30
CA VAL A 13 -10.14 13.39 -10.07
C VAL A 13 -8.63 13.42 -9.90
N THR A 14 -7.86 13.12 -10.95
CA THR A 14 -6.38 13.15 -10.89
C THR A 14 -5.86 14.51 -10.46
N VAL A 15 -6.41 15.61 -10.99
CA VAL A 15 -6.00 16.97 -10.60
C VAL A 15 -6.32 17.23 -9.13
N VAL A 16 -7.54 16.92 -8.69
CA VAL A 16 -7.94 17.11 -7.29
C VAL A 16 -7.05 16.28 -6.35
N THR A 17 -6.81 15.01 -6.68
CA THR A 17 -5.94 14.13 -5.90
C THR A 17 -4.51 14.65 -5.85
N ALA A 18 -3.97 15.23 -6.93
CA ALA A 18 -2.63 15.81 -6.94
C ALA A 18 -2.51 16.99 -5.93
N PHE A 19 -3.50 17.89 -5.89
CA PHE A 19 -3.51 18.98 -4.90
C PHE A 19 -3.64 18.45 -3.46
N CYS A 20 -4.51 17.46 -3.23
CA CYS A 20 -4.63 16.84 -1.92
C CYS A 20 -3.35 16.12 -1.48
N ALA A 21 -2.65 15.46 -2.42
CA ALA A 21 -1.39 14.79 -2.15
C ALA A 21 -0.28 15.77 -1.77
N ASP A 22 -0.21 16.93 -2.42
CA ASP A 22 0.77 17.98 -2.09
C ASP A 22 0.58 18.50 -0.65
N TRP A 23 -0.67 18.81 -0.26
CA TRP A 23 -0.99 19.20 1.11
C TRP A 23 -0.75 18.09 2.12
N LEU A 24 -1.04 16.83 1.76
CA LEU A 24 -0.80 15.68 2.61
C LEU A 24 0.70 15.55 2.89
N VAL A 25 1.55 15.58 1.86
CA VAL A 25 3.01 15.47 2.00
C VAL A 25 3.58 16.60 2.85
N ALA A 26 3.14 17.85 2.62
CA ALA A 26 3.56 18.99 3.44
C ALA A 26 3.19 18.82 4.93
N SER A 27 2.05 18.18 5.21
CA SER A 27 1.56 17.96 6.58
C SER A 27 2.29 16.81 7.30
N ILE A 28 2.99 15.92 6.59
CA ILE A 28 3.67 14.76 7.21
C ILE A 28 4.75 15.23 8.18
N GLU A 29 5.59 16.18 7.75
CA GLU A 29 6.71 16.71 8.55
C GLU A 29 6.19 17.34 9.85
N GLU A 30 5.21 18.25 9.74
CA GLU A 30 4.59 18.92 10.89
C GLU A 30 3.88 17.94 11.84
N THR A 31 3.22 16.93 11.29
CA THR A 31 2.51 15.91 12.09
C THR A 31 3.48 15.01 12.83
N ALA A 32 4.55 14.57 12.16
CA ALA A 32 5.60 13.74 12.76
C ALA A 32 6.26 14.46 13.94
N GLU A 33 6.59 15.74 13.78
CA GLU A 33 7.21 16.54 14.84
C GLU A 33 6.24 16.82 15.99
N ARG A 34 5.00 17.24 15.70
CA ARG A 34 4.02 17.66 16.71
C ARG A 34 3.54 16.51 17.59
N TYR A 35 3.35 15.33 17.01
CA TYR A 35 2.85 14.15 17.73
C TYR A 35 3.94 13.14 18.08
N HIS A 36 5.21 13.46 17.78
CA HIS A 36 6.36 12.58 17.98
C HIS A 36 6.16 11.19 17.36
N ILE A 37 5.60 11.16 16.15
CA ILE A 37 5.34 9.91 15.41
C ILE A 37 6.50 9.68 14.44
N PRO A 38 7.09 8.47 14.39
CA PRO A 38 8.13 8.16 13.42
C PRO A 38 7.64 8.37 11.99
N LYS A 39 8.44 9.08 11.17
CA LYS A 39 8.11 9.31 9.75
C LYS A 39 7.96 7.99 8.99
N ALA A 40 8.75 6.97 9.35
CA ALA A 40 8.64 5.62 8.80
C ALA A 40 7.26 5.00 9.07
N PHE A 41 6.68 5.19 10.26
CA PHE A 41 5.33 4.72 10.57
C PHE A 41 4.27 5.43 9.72
N ILE A 42 4.38 6.75 9.55
CA ILE A 42 3.45 7.51 8.69
C ILE A 42 3.58 7.02 7.24
N GLY A 43 4.81 6.85 6.75
CA GLY A 43 5.12 6.43 5.38
C GLY A 43 4.69 5.01 5.04
N LEU A 44 4.92 4.06 5.94
CA LEU A 44 4.81 2.63 5.67
C LEU A 44 3.49 2.03 6.15
N ILE A 45 2.86 2.63 7.18
CA ILE A 45 1.59 2.14 7.75
C ILE A 45 0.43 3.06 7.38
N LEU A 46 0.47 4.33 7.77
CA LEU A 46 -0.69 5.22 7.62
C LEU A 46 -1.00 5.58 6.16
N LEU A 47 0.02 5.99 5.39
CA LEU A 47 -0.17 6.40 4.00
C LEU A 47 -0.75 5.28 3.12
N PRO A 48 -0.21 4.04 3.11
CA PRO A 48 -0.75 2.97 2.27
C PRO A 48 -2.18 2.57 2.64
N ILE A 49 -2.56 2.62 3.92
CA ILE A 49 -3.95 2.33 4.35
C ILE A 49 -4.92 3.29 3.67
N VAL A 50 -4.62 4.59 3.67
CA VAL A 50 -5.50 5.60 3.05
C VAL A 50 -5.45 5.51 1.53
N ALA A 51 -4.26 5.36 0.94
CA ALA A 51 -4.08 5.28 -0.50
C ALA A 51 -4.79 4.07 -1.13
N ASN A 52 -4.79 2.93 -0.44
CA ASN A 52 -5.36 1.68 -0.93
C ASN A 52 -6.73 1.36 -0.31
N ALA A 53 -7.33 2.29 0.43
CA ALA A 53 -8.59 2.06 1.15
C ALA A 53 -9.73 1.59 0.22
N ALA A 54 -9.85 2.18 -0.97
CA ALA A 54 -10.88 1.81 -1.93
C ALA A 54 -10.70 0.36 -2.44
N GLU A 55 -9.46 -0.07 -2.68
CA GLU A 55 -9.14 -1.44 -3.08
C GLU A 55 -9.41 -2.42 -1.94
N HIS A 56 -9.09 -2.05 -0.69
CA HIS A 56 -9.36 -2.86 0.49
C HIS A 56 -10.86 -3.08 0.68
N VAL A 57 -11.67 -2.02 0.60
CA VAL A 57 -13.13 -2.10 0.72
C VAL A 57 -13.72 -2.99 -0.38
N THR A 58 -13.25 -2.81 -1.62
CA THR A 58 -13.70 -3.63 -2.76
C THR A 58 -13.35 -5.10 -2.57
N SER A 59 -12.13 -5.38 -2.11
CA SER A 59 -11.63 -6.73 -1.84
C SER A 59 -12.44 -7.41 -0.73
N VAL A 60 -12.67 -6.73 0.41
CA VAL A 60 -13.49 -7.26 1.49
C VAL A 60 -14.92 -7.52 1.03
N TRP A 61 -15.52 -6.59 0.27
CA TRP A 61 -16.87 -6.75 -0.26
C TRP A 61 -16.98 -7.94 -1.23
N MET A 62 -15.95 -8.19 -2.04
CA MET A 62 -15.90 -9.36 -2.93
C MET A 62 -15.69 -10.66 -2.15
N ALA A 63 -14.84 -10.66 -1.12
CA ALA A 63 -14.68 -11.80 -0.23
C ALA A 63 -15.99 -12.17 0.48
N MET A 64 -16.76 -11.18 0.95
CA MET A 64 -18.09 -11.40 1.54
C MET A 64 -19.10 -12.00 0.55
N LYS A 65 -18.85 -11.88 -0.76
CA LYS A 65 -19.66 -12.48 -1.82
C LYS A 65 -19.14 -13.84 -2.29
N ASP A 66 -18.28 -14.46 -1.48
CA ASP A 66 -17.66 -15.75 -1.77
C ASP A 66 -16.79 -15.74 -3.05
N LYS A 67 -16.25 -14.56 -3.40
CA LYS A 67 -15.36 -14.37 -4.54
C LYS A 67 -13.91 -14.21 -4.08
N MET A 68 -13.39 -15.23 -3.40
CA MET A 68 -12.04 -15.19 -2.84
C MET A 68 -10.95 -15.11 -3.92
N GLU A 69 -11.09 -15.84 -5.03
CA GLU A 69 -10.14 -15.78 -6.15
C GLU A 69 -9.98 -14.37 -6.72
N LEU A 70 -11.10 -13.65 -6.86
CA LEU A 70 -11.11 -12.25 -7.34
C LEU A 70 -10.48 -11.31 -6.31
N THR A 71 -10.69 -11.57 -5.02
CA THR A 71 -10.09 -10.81 -3.92
C THR A 71 -8.56 -10.95 -3.94
N ILE A 72 -8.07 -12.19 -4.03
CA ILE A 72 -6.63 -12.48 -4.12
C ILE A 72 -6.04 -11.83 -5.37
N ALA A 73 -6.72 -11.92 -6.52
CA ALA A 73 -6.26 -11.29 -7.76
C ALA A 73 -6.13 -9.77 -7.65
N ILE A 74 -7.06 -9.08 -6.97
CA ILE A 74 -6.98 -7.63 -6.73
C ILE A 74 -5.79 -7.30 -5.82
N CYS A 75 -5.68 -7.97 -4.66
CA CYS A 75 -4.64 -7.65 -3.68
C CYS A 75 -3.22 -7.99 -4.18
N VAL A 76 -3.03 -9.18 -4.73
CA VAL A 76 -1.72 -9.63 -5.25
C VAL A 76 -1.38 -8.87 -6.52
N GLY A 77 -2.35 -8.63 -7.40
CA GLY A 77 -2.16 -7.84 -8.62
C GLY A 77 -1.68 -6.42 -8.33
N SER A 78 -2.33 -5.72 -7.39
CA SER A 78 -1.93 -4.39 -6.93
C SER A 78 -0.50 -4.40 -6.35
N SER A 79 -0.17 -5.41 -5.53
CA SER A 79 1.17 -5.57 -4.94
C SER A 79 2.25 -5.80 -6.00
N ILE A 80 1.99 -6.66 -7.00
CA ILE A 80 2.91 -6.92 -8.11
C ILE A 80 3.07 -5.65 -8.97
N GLN A 81 2.00 -4.91 -9.24
CA GLN A 81 2.06 -3.67 -9.99
C GLN A 81 2.93 -2.62 -9.27
N ILE A 82 2.78 -2.48 -7.95
CA ILE A 82 3.60 -1.57 -7.16
C ILE A 82 5.08 -1.98 -7.24
N ALA A 83 5.38 -3.26 -6.98
CA ALA A 83 6.75 -3.75 -6.94
C ALA A 83 7.45 -3.78 -8.31
N ALA A 84 6.77 -4.22 -9.36
CA ALA A 84 7.35 -4.43 -10.68
C ALA A 84 7.31 -3.19 -11.58
N PHE A 85 6.39 -2.25 -11.33
CA PHE A 85 6.22 -1.08 -12.18
C PHE A 85 6.38 0.23 -11.42
N VAL A 86 5.58 0.48 -10.37
CA VAL A 86 5.54 1.80 -9.70
C VAL A 86 6.88 2.14 -9.05
N VAL A 87 7.44 1.24 -8.24
CA VAL A 87 8.70 1.47 -7.52
C VAL A 87 9.88 1.69 -8.48
N PRO A 88 10.13 0.83 -9.50
CA PRO A 88 11.17 1.09 -10.49
C PRO A 88 10.95 2.40 -11.27
N LEU A 89 9.71 2.73 -11.61
CA LEU A 89 9.40 3.97 -12.30
C LEU A 89 9.73 5.19 -11.43
N LEU A 90 9.44 5.15 -10.14
CA LEU A 90 9.79 6.22 -9.20
C LEU A 90 11.31 6.41 -9.07
N VAL A 91 12.10 5.32 -9.06
CA VAL A 91 13.57 5.39 -9.08
C VAL A 91 14.07 6.09 -10.35
N ILE A 92 13.52 5.73 -11.51
CA ILE A 92 13.88 6.36 -12.79
C ILE A 92 13.50 7.84 -12.81
N ILE A 93 12.30 8.18 -12.32
CA ILE A 93 11.86 9.58 -12.21
C ILE A 93 12.78 10.36 -11.26
N GLY A 94 13.15 9.79 -10.12
CA GLY A 94 14.11 10.39 -9.18
C GLY A 94 15.44 10.69 -9.85
N TRP A 95 15.96 9.77 -10.66
CA TRP A 95 17.20 10.00 -11.41
C TRP A 95 17.05 11.17 -12.42
N ILE A 96 15.91 11.26 -13.12
CA ILE A 96 15.63 12.34 -14.07
C ILE A 96 15.49 13.70 -13.35
N THR A 97 14.88 13.74 -12.16
CA THR A 97 14.67 14.96 -11.38
C THR A 97 15.84 15.29 -10.46
N HIS A 98 16.97 14.58 -10.57
CA HIS A 98 18.16 14.73 -9.72
C HIS A 98 17.89 14.55 -8.21
N HIS A 99 16.95 13.67 -7.86
CA HIS A 99 16.70 13.23 -6.49
C HIS A 99 17.23 11.81 -6.30
N ASP A 100 18.00 11.59 -5.22
CA ASP A 100 18.57 10.29 -4.88
C ASP A 100 17.52 9.36 -4.27
N LEU A 101 16.66 8.79 -5.12
CA LEU A 101 15.72 7.73 -4.73
C LEU A 101 16.29 6.38 -5.16
N THR A 102 16.57 5.52 -4.18
CA THR A 102 17.18 4.20 -4.40
C THR A 102 16.25 3.08 -3.94
N LEU A 103 16.57 1.84 -4.32
CA LEU A 103 15.91 0.63 -3.80
C LEU A 103 16.54 0.15 -2.48
N PHE A 104 17.27 1.03 -1.79
CA PHE A 104 17.86 0.71 -0.50
C PHE A 104 16.81 0.90 0.59
N PHE A 105 16.21 -0.21 1.02
CA PHE A 105 15.34 -0.27 2.18
C PHE A 105 16.16 -0.60 3.43
N ALA A 106 15.69 -0.16 4.60
CA ALA A 106 16.35 -0.53 5.85
C ALA A 106 16.32 -2.05 6.06
N ASP A 107 17.26 -2.59 6.84
CA ASP A 107 17.33 -4.04 7.11
C ASP A 107 15.99 -4.59 7.64
N PHE A 108 15.36 -3.84 8.55
CA PHE A 108 14.06 -4.20 9.12
C PHE A 108 12.94 -4.23 8.06
N GLU A 109 12.86 -3.21 7.20
CA GLU A 109 11.87 -3.14 6.11
C GLU A 109 12.03 -4.30 5.13
N THR A 110 13.28 -4.60 4.76
CA THR A 110 13.62 -5.71 3.86
C THR A 110 13.18 -7.05 4.43
N ILE A 111 13.46 -7.30 5.71
CA ILE A 111 13.07 -8.54 6.40
C ILE A 111 11.55 -8.66 6.47
N VAL A 112 10.87 -7.60 6.88
CA VAL A 112 9.40 -7.57 6.98
C VAL A 112 8.74 -7.83 5.64
N LEU A 113 9.22 -7.18 4.57
CA LEU A 113 8.73 -7.39 3.21
C LEU A 113 8.92 -8.85 2.78
N PHE A 114 10.10 -9.41 3.00
CA PHE A 114 10.42 -10.79 2.62
C PHE A 114 9.53 -11.81 3.35
N VAL A 115 9.38 -11.67 4.67
CA VAL A 115 8.50 -12.54 5.48
C VAL A 115 7.05 -12.40 5.04
N SER A 116 6.59 -11.18 4.75
CA SER A 116 5.21 -10.94 4.31
C SER A 116 4.91 -11.62 2.97
N VAL A 117 5.82 -11.51 2.00
CA VAL A 117 5.67 -12.17 0.69
C VAL A 117 5.66 -13.69 0.82
N LEU A 118 6.56 -14.27 1.62
CA LEU A 118 6.61 -15.71 1.86
C LEU A 118 5.30 -16.21 2.48
N LEU A 119 4.84 -15.56 3.53
CA LEU A 119 3.65 -15.99 4.28
C LEU A 119 2.38 -15.89 3.43
N VAL A 120 2.21 -14.81 2.67
CA VAL A 120 1.09 -14.67 1.74
C VAL A 120 1.15 -15.75 0.65
N ASN A 121 2.32 -16.08 0.11
CA ASN A 121 2.46 -17.18 -0.85
C ASN A 121 2.05 -18.53 -0.26
N PHE A 122 2.48 -18.84 0.97
CA PHE A 122 2.08 -20.08 1.64
C PHE A 122 0.57 -20.18 1.86
N LEU A 123 -0.07 -19.11 2.32
CA LEU A 123 -1.52 -19.11 2.53
C LEU A 123 -2.33 -19.24 1.24
N ILE A 124 -1.84 -18.69 0.13
CA ILE A 124 -2.52 -18.81 -1.16
C ILE A 124 -2.36 -20.22 -1.75
N GLN A 125 -1.23 -20.89 -1.52
CA GLN A 125 -0.94 -22.23 -2.07
C GLN A 125 -1.93 -23.30 -1.59
N ASP A 126 -2.43 -23.20 -0.37
CA ASP A 126 -3.40 -24.15 0.18
C ASP A 126 -4.78 -24.06 -0.50
N GLY A 127 -5.02 -23.00 -1.29
CA GLY A 127 -6.22 -22.82 -2.12
C GLY A 127 -7.53 -22.68 -1.34
N LYS A 128 -7.45 -22.58 -0.01
CA LYS A 128 -8.57 -22.42 0.92
C LYS A 128 -8.23 -21.28 1.86
N SER A 129 -9.24 -20.51 2.24
CA SER A 129 -9.12 -19.44 3.22
C SER A 129 -9.98 -19.73 4.44
N ASN A 130 -9.44 -19.51 5.63
CA ASN A 130 -10.18 -19.62 6.88
C ASN A 130 -10.14 -18.31 7.70
N TYR A 131 -11.14 -18.10 8.56
CA TYR A 131 -11.18 -16.91 9.41
C TYR A 131 -9.97 -16.83 10.37
N MET A 132 -9.44 -17.98 10.80
CA MET A 132 -8.24 -18.02 11.65
C MET A 132 -6.99 -17.55 10.91
N GLU A 133 -6.82 -17.93 9.63
CA GLU A 133 -5.71 -17.47 8.80
C GLU A 133 -5.79 -15.95 8.59
N GLY A 134 -7.01 -15.45 8.34
CA GLY A 134 -7.28 -14.01 8.26
C GLY A 134 -6.93 -13.28 9.56
N LEU A 135 -7.32 -13.83 10.72
CA LEU A 135 -6.98 -13.25 12.01
C LEU A 135 -5.47 -13.23 12.27
N MET A 136 -4.76 -14.30 11.90
CA MET A 136 -3.30 -14.37 12.00
C MET A 136 -2.62 -13.31 11.14
N LEU A 137 -3.08 -13.12 9.90
CA LEU A 137 -2.57 -12.07 9.00
C LEU A 137 -2.78 -10.66 9.56
N VAL A 138 -3.98 -10.38 10.07
CA VAL A 138 -4.28 -9.08 10.69
C VAL A 138 -3.41 -8.87 11.93
N THR A 139 -3.24 -9.89 12.76
CA THR A 139 -2.40 -9.81 13.96
C THR A 139 -0.95 -9.55 13.60
N LEU A 140 -0.42 -10.25 12.58
CA LEU A 140 0.94 -10.02 12.07
C LEU A 140 1.12 -8.58 11.59
N TYR A 141 0.17 -8.05 10.80
CA TYR A 141 0.20 -6.67 10.34
C TYR A 141 0.22 -5.68 11.51
N LEU A 142 -0.58 -5.91 12.56
CA LEU A 142 -0.58 -5.07 13.77
C LEU A 142 0.75 -5.13 14.52
N VAL A 143 1.37 -6.31 14.64
CA VAL A 143 2.69 -6.45 15.27
C VAL A 143 3.75 -5.70 14.48
N ILE A 144 3.73 -5.79 13.15
CA ILE A 144 4.62 -5.03 12.26
C ILE A 144 4.40 -3.53 12.46
N ALA A 145 3.14 -3.08 12.45
CA ALA A 145 2.81 -1.67 12.65
C ALA A 145 3.33 -1.14 14.00
N LEU A 146 3.16 -1.91 15.08
CA LEU A 146 3.69 -1.57 16.40
C LEU A 146 5.23 -1.54 16.42
N ALA A 147 5.89 -2.45 15.69
CA ALA A 147 7.34 -2.45 15.59
C ALA A 147 7.85 -1.18 14.89
N PHE A 148 7.19 -0.73 13.81
CA PHE A 148 7.49 0.54 13.13
C PHE A 148 7.14 1.78 13.94
N TRP A 149 6.22 1.67 14.91
CA TRP A 149 5.89 2.75 15.83
C TRP A 149 6.98 2.96 16.89
N VAL A 150 7.66 1.87 17.29
CA VAL A 150 8.67 1.89 18.36
C VAL A 150 10.09 2.07 17.82
N SER A 151 10.33 1.76 16.54
CA SER A 151 11.61 1.97 15.83
C SER A 151 11.91 3.45 15.60
#